data_AF-A0A4Q9VS44-F1
#
_entry.id   AF-A0A4Q9VS44-F1
#
_cell.length_a   1.000
_cell.length_b   1.000
_cell.length_c   1.000
_cell.angle_alpha   90.00
_cell.angle_beta   90.00
_cell.angle_gamma   90.00
#
_symmetry.space_group_name_H-M   'P 1'
#
loop_
_entity.id
_entity.type
_entity.pdbx_description
1 polymer ?
#
loop_
_entity_poly.entity_id
_entity_poly.type
_entity_poly.pdbx_seq_one_letter_code
_entity_poly.pdbx_strand_id
1 'polypeptide(L)'
;MPKELEDALDCFVSDYLSQYGAGGTIDPCANCWCDGEIPMGTCLSEGISFAVRSICVNGTKHSHQFRIKKIDLIELEQRLLNMVKIIEDVNSFEELYKVIENENLAMGGPKPLLTYDTATRISRHHGFEPKFVYLHCGAKEGARLLGIRGKVVDPSVFPSPIRRLTAAQIEDFLCRSKSKIEEFLLAGKHISLKS
;
A
#
# COMPACT_ATOMS: atom_id res chain seq x y z
N MET A 1 -8.54 -19.90 14.09
CA MET A 1 -8.27 -20.18 12.66
C MET A 1 -7.86 -21.65 12.55
N PRO A 2 -8.25 -22.40 11.50
CA PRO A 2 -7.79 -23.78 11.32
C PRO A 2 -6.27 -23.84 11.17
N LYS A 3 -5.63 -24.90 11.68
CA LYS A 3 -4.16 -25.05 11.66
C LYS A 3 -3.63 -25.14 10.24
N GLU A 4 -4.38 -25.79 9.36
CA GLU A 4 -4.04 -25.97 7.94
C GLU A 4 -3.96 -24.64 7.20
N LEU A 5 -4.82 -23.67 7.55
CA LEU A 5 -4.75 -22.31 7.00
C LEU A 5 -3.56 -21.54 7.58
N GLU A 6 -3.22 -21.76 8.86
CA GLU A 6 -2.04 -21.13 9.46
C GLU A 6 -0.74 -21.61 8.78
N ASP A 7 -0.60 -22.92 8.58
CA ASP A 7 0.56 -23.53 7.93
C ASP A 7 0.66 -23.08 6.45
N ALA A 8 -0.47 -22.99 5.74
CA ALA A 8 -0.49 -22.47 4.36
C ALA A 8 -0.08 -21.00 4.30
N LEU A 9 -0.56 -20.16 5.22
CA LEU A 9 -0.15 -18.76 5.31
C LEU A 9 1.34 -18.61 5.62
N ASP A 10 1.91 -19.49 6.45
CA ASP A 10 3.35 -19.50 6.72
C ASP A 10 4.18 -19.75 5.47
N CYS A 11 3.76 -20.70 4.63
CA CYS A 11 4.36 -20.95 3.32
C CYS A 11 4.22 -19.74 2.40
N PHE A 12 3.03 -19.15 2.29
CA PHE A 12 2.79 -17.99 1.42
C PHE A 12 3.61 -16.76 1.85
N VAL A 13 3.75 -16.53 3.15
CA VAL A 13 4.59 -15.44 3.68
C VAL A 13 6.07 -15.69 3.39
N SER A 14 6.52 -16.94 3.52
CA SER A 14 7.91 -17.31 3.21
C SER A 14 8.22 -17.12 1.72
N ASP A 15 7.31 -17.54 0.84
CA ASP A 15 7.39 -17.28 -0.60
C ASP A 15 7.45 -15.77 -0.90
N TYR A 16 6.59 -14.99 -0.24
CA TYR A 16 6.55 -13.54 -0.39
C TYR A 16 7.88 -12.91 0.01
N LEU A 17 8.44 -13.26 1.17
CA LEU A 17 9.72 -12.74 1.65
C LEU A 17 10.89 -13.19 0.77
N SER A 18 10.85 -14.40 0.23
CA SER A 18 11.87 -14.90 -0.71
C SER A 18 11.88 -14.08 -2.02
N GLN A 19 10.70 -13.73 -2.52
CA GLN A 19 10.56 -12.98 -3.78
C GLN A 19 10.75 -11.47 -3.60
N TYR A 20 10.33 -10.92 -2.45
CA TYR A 20 10.13 -9.48 -2.27
C TYR A 20 10.74 -8.92 -0.98
N GLY A 21 11.23 -9.76 -0.07
CA GLY A 21 11.74 -9.36 1.25
C GLY A 21 13.19 -8.87 1.26
N ALA A 22 13.98 -9.14 0.22
CA ALA A 22 15.33 -8.60 0.06
C ALA A 22 15.28 -7.21 -0.60
N GLY A 23 14.75 -6.22 0.11
CA GLY A 23 14.66 -4.86 -0.39
C GLY A 23 14.24 -3.90 0.71
N GLY A 24 15.19 -3.45 1.53
CA GLY A 24 15.01 -2.40 2.54
C GLY A 24 14.70 -1.01 1.97
N THR A 25 14.18 -0.95 0.74
CA THR A 25 13.66 0.25 0.11
C THR A 25 12.15 0.08 0.00
N ILE A 26 11.43 0.90 0.76
CA ILE A 26 9.97 1.05 0.76
C ILE A 26 9.59 1.70 -0.56
N ASP A 27 9.72 0.95 -1.65
CA ASP A 27 8.96 1.21 -2.84
C ASP A 27 7.95 0.07 -2.93
N PRO A 28 6.69 0.31 -2.51
CA PRO A 28 5.60 -0.65 -2.72
C PRO A 28 5.46 -1.09 -4.17
N CYS A 29 6.11 -0.36 -5.10
CA CYS A 29 6.11 -0.60 -6.53
C CYS A 29 7.43 -1.15 -7.09
N ALA A 30 8.56 -1.19 -6.35
CA ALA A 30 9.85 -1.68 -6.90
C ALA A 30 9.79 -3.13 -7.39
N ASN A 31 8.90 -3.93 -6.80
CA ASN A 31 8.63 -5.31 -7.21
C ASN A 31 7.19 -5.52 -7.71
N CYS A 32 6.42 -4.46 -7.93
CA CYS A 32 5.10 -4.57 -8.55
C CYS A 32 5.25 -4.65 -10.07
N TRP A 33 4.37 -5.40 -10.73
CA TRP A 33 4.21 -5.44 -12.18
C TRP A 33 3.66 -4.10 -12.71
N CYS A 34 4.29 -2.98 -12.33
CA CYS A 34 3.96 -1.63 -12.73
C CYS A 34 5.18 -1.06 -13.43
N ASP A 35 5.01 -0.57 -14.65
CA ASP A 35 6.09 -0.27 -15.58
C ASP A 35 6.93 0.96 -15.16
N GLY A 36 7.82 0.79 -14.18
CA GLY A 36 8.95 1.67 -13.88
C GLY A 36 8.92 2.34 -12.50
N GLU A 37 10.12 2.57 -11.98
CA GLU A 37 10.35 3.31 -10.73
C GLU A 37 9.83 4.76 -10.84
N ILE A 38 9.27 5.28 -9.75
CA ILE A 38 8.96 6.71 -9.63
C ILE A 38 10.18 7.40 -9.01
N PRO A 39 10.74 8.45 -9.62
CA PRO A 39 11.90 9.13 -9.06
C PRO A 39 11.60 9.71 -7.68
N MET A 40 12.56 9.58 -6.77
CA MET A 40 12.45 10.19 -5.44
C MET A 40 12.53 11.72 -5.51
N GLY A 41 13.20 12.29 -6.52
CA GLY A 41 13.52 13.71 -6.57
C GLY A 41 14.72 14.07 -5.69
N THR A 42 15.36 15.18 -6.00
CA THR A 42 16.57 15.70 -5.34
C THR A 42 16.26 16.54 -4.09
N CYS A 43 15.01 16.99 -3.95
CA CYS A 43 14.50 17.70 -2.79
C CYS A 43 13.03 17.33 -2.52
N LEU A 44 12.51 17.69 -1.35
CA LEU A 44 11.14 17.35 -0.94
C LEU A 44 10.09 17.85 -1.92
N SER A 45 10.20 19.08 -2.42
CA SER A 45 9.25 19.63 -3.40
C SER A 45 9.21 18.80 -4.68
N GLU A 46 10.37 18.39 -5.19
CA GLU A 46 10.45 17.53 -6.38
C GLU A 46 9.88 16.13 -6.07
N GLY A 47 10.15 15.61 -4.88
CA GLY A 47 9.57 14.35 -4.41
C GLY A 47 8.04 14.38 -4.30
N ILE A 48 7.46 15.48 -3.82
CA ILE A 48 6.01 15.70 -3.81
C ILE A 48 5.46 15.67 -5.23
N SER A 49 6.09 16.40 -6.17
CA SER A 49 5.69 16.42 -7.57
C SER A 49 5.70 15.02 -8.20
N PHE A 50 6.77 14.24 -7.99
CA PHE A 50 6.86 12.87 -8.52
C PHE A 50 5.85 11.93 -7.86
N ALA A 51 5.71 11.99 -6.53
CA ALA A 51 4.78 11.16 -5.78
C ALA A 51 3.33 11.34 -6.25
N VAL A 52 2.88 12.59 -6.38
CA VAL A 52 1.50 12.91 -6.79
C VAL A 52 1.26 12.57 -8.24
N ARG A 53 2.13 13.03 -9.15
CA ARG A 53 1.94 12.79 -10.58
C ARG A 53 1.99 11.31 -10.92
N SER A 54 2.73 10.53 -10.12
CA SER A 54 2.92 9.09 -10.31
C SER A 54 3.38 8.79 -11.73
N ILE A 55 4.36 9.55 -12.21
CA ILE A 55 4.98 9.34 -13.52
C ILE A 55 6.23 8.49 -13.31
N CYS A 56 6.28 7.35 -13.98
CA CYS A 56 7.43 6.46 -13.94
C CYS A 56 8.60 7.06 -14.73
N VAL A 57 9.82 6.55 -14.54
CA VAL A 57 11.03 6.94 -15.30
C VAL A 57 10.86 6.90 -16.82
N ASN A 58 9.98 6.03 -17.34
CA ASN A 58 9.66 5.92 -18.77
C ASN A 58 8.66 6.99 -19.27
N GLY A 59 8.24 7.92 -18.41
CA GLY A 59 7.29 9.00 -18.74
C GLY A 59 5.82 8.57 -18.74
N THR A 60 5.51 7.30 -18.46
CA THR A 60 4.14 6.81 -18.37
C THR A 60 3.55 7.03 -16.98
N LYS A 61 2.23 7.12 -16.91
CA LYS A 61 1.52 7.23 -15.63
C LYS A 61 1.36 5.86 -15.01
N HIS A 62 1.66 5.76 -13.72
CA HIS A 62 1.56 4.53 -12.94
C HIS A 62 0.15 3.93 -13.01
N SER A 63 0.07 2.62 -13.21
CA SER A 63 -1.17 1.87 -13.42
C SER A 63 -2.18 2.05 -12.27
N HIS A 64 -1.70 2.08 -11.03
CA HIS A 64 -2.54 2.34 -9.84
C HIS A 64 -3.25 3.69 -9.87
N GLN A 65 -2.70 4.68 -10.58
CA GLN A 65 -3.28 6.02 -10.68
C GLN A 65 -3.96 6.28 -12.03
N PHE A 66 -4.02 5.29 -12.92
CA PHE A 66 -4.52 5.46 -14.29
C PHE A 66 -5.91 6.11 -14.35
N ARG A 67 -6.80 5.74 -13.41
CA ARG A 67 -8.18 6.25 -13.35
C ARG A 67 -8.32 7.65 -12.75
N ILE A 68 -7.30 8.19 -12.09
CA ILE A 68 -7.36 9.53 -11.52
C ILE A 68 -7.21 10.56 -12.64
N LYS A 69 -8.07 11.59 -12.68
CA LYS A 69 -7.99 12.62 -13.71
C LYS A 69 -6.69 13.42 -13.54
N LYS A 70 -6.07 13.81 -14.66
CA LYS A 70 -4.85 14.63 -14.64
C LYS A 70 -5.05 15.95 -13.88
N ILE A 71 -6.22 16.57 -14.03
CA ILE A 71 -6.54 17.83 -13.34
C ILE A 71 -6.52 17.68 -11.83
N ASP A 72 -7.09 16.60 -11.29
CA ASP A 72 -7.05 16.31 -9.85
C ASP A 72 -5.62 16.12 -9.34
N LEU A 73 -4.73 15.50 -10.14
CA LEU A 73 -3.32 15.33 -9.73
C LEU A 73 -2.57 16.67 -9.73
N ILE A 74 -2.83 17.54 -10.71
CA ILE A 74 -2.23 18.88 -10.77
C ILE A 74 -2.69 19.72 -9.57
N GLU A 75 -3.99 19.66 -9.25
CA GLU A 75 -4.51 20.40 -8.10
C GLU A 75 -3.94 19.87 -6.77
N LEU A 76 -3.87 18.55 -6.59
CA LEU A 76 -3.30 17.96 -5.37
C LEU A 76 -1.81 18.32 -5.24
N GLU A 77 -1.05 18.25 -6.34
CA GLU A 77 0.35 18.66 -6.36
C GLU A 77 0.51 20.10 -5.89
N GLN A 78 -0.25 21.04 -6.45
CA GLN A 78 -0.15 22.46 -6.09
C GLN A 78 -0.48 22.68 -4.61
N ARG A 79 -1.49 21.98 -4.08
CA ARG A 79 -1.86 22.06 -2.66
C ARG A 79 -0.74 21.55 -1.76
N LEU A 80 -0.18 20.39 -2.04
CA LEU A 80 0.92 19.83 -1.26
C LEU A 80 2.19 20.67 -1.37
N LEU A 81 2.49 21.25 -2.54
CA LEU A 81 3.60 22.18 -2.72
C LEU A 81 3.45 23.45 -1.86
N ASN A 82 2.22 23.94 -1.68
CA ASN A 82 1.95 25.07 -0.78
C ASN A 82 2.11 24.69 0.71
N MET A 83 2.14 23.39 1.01
CA MET A 83 2.29 22.83 2.36
C MET A 83 3.68 22.25 2.61
N VAL A 84 4.67 22.48 1.74
CA VAL A 84 6.03 21.87 1.86
C VAL A 84 6.60 22.00 3.26
N LYS A 85 6.51 23.18 3.90
CA LYS A 85 7.02 23.38 5.27
C LYS A 85 6.30 22.51 6.30
N ILE A 86 4.98 22.38 6.17
CA ILE A 86 4.17 21.53 7.06
C ILE A 86 4.55 20.07 6.85
N ILE A 87 4.71 19.64 5.59
CA ILE A 87 5.11 18.29 5.23
C ILE A 87 6.52 17.99 5.74
N GLU A 88 7.45 18.96 5.65
CA GLU A 88 8.82 18.84 6.16
C GLU A 88 8.84 18.58 7.68
N ASP A 89 7.92 19.19 8.43
CA ASP A 89 7.83 19.10 9.90
C ASP A 89 7.03 17.89 10.41
N VAL A 90 6.45 17.04 9.55
CA VAL A 90 5.73 15.84 10.00
C VAL A 90 6.68 14.80 10.61
N ASN A 91 6.23 14.09 11.64
CA ASN A 91 7.06 13.19 12.44
C ASN A 91 6.70 11.71 12.28
N SER A 92 5.72 11.40 11.42
CA SER A 92 5.28 10.02 11.16
C SER A 92 4.59 9.88 9.82
N PHE A 93 4.49 8.64 9.35
CA PHE A 93 3.68 8.30 8.19
C PHE A 93 2.21 8.68 8.42
N GLU A 94 1.65 8.43 9.61
CA GLU A 94 0.25 8.73 9.90
C GLU A 94 -0.06 10.24 9.90
N GLU A 95 0.87 11.08 10.33
CA GLU A 95 0.74 12.54 10.23
C GLU A 95 0.76 12.98 8.76
N LEU A 96 1.73 12.50 7.99
CA LEU A 96 1.82 12.75 6.55
C LEU A 96 0.56 12.30 5.81
N TYR A 97 0.07 11.09 6.10
CA TYR A 97 -1.15 10.54 5.51
C TYR A 97 -2.35 11.46 5.78
N LYS A 98 -2.51 11.93 7.03
CA LYS A 98 -3.61 12.83 7.40
C LYS A 98 -3.54 14.17 6.68
N VAL A 99 -2.34 14.74 6.50
CA VAL A 99 -2.15 15.97 5.72
C VAL A 99 -2.69 15.77 4.29
N ILE A 100 -2.28 14.68 3.64
CA ILE A 100 -2.69 14.38 2.26
C ILE A 100 -4.18 14.01 2.18
N GLU A 101 -4.71 13.28 3.17
CA GLU A 101 -6.11 12.91 3.25
C GLU A 101 -7.01 14.14 3.33
N ASN A 102 -6.65 15.11 4.17
CA ASN A 102 -7.40 16.36 4.34
C ASN A 102 -7.45 17.17 3.04
N GLU A 103 -6.35 17.26 2.30
CA GLU A 103 -6.34 17.92 0.99
C GLU A 103 -7.23 17.21 -0.03
N ASN A 104 -7.18 15.87 -0.09
CA ASN A 104 -8.07 15.11 -0.97
C ASN A 104 -9.55 15.31 -0.59
N LEU A 105 -9.89 15.35 0.70
CA LEU A 105 -11.24 15.63 1.16
C LEU A 105 -11.71 17.03 0.72
N ALA A 106 -10.84 18.03 0.80
CA ALA A 106 -11.13 19.39 0.34
C ALA A 106 -11.35 19.48 -1.18
N MET A 107 -10.76 18.56 -1.96
CA MET A 107 -10.88 18.50 -3.43
C MET A 107 -12.10 17.73 -3.95
N GLY A 108 -13.07 17.43 -3.08
CA GLY A 108 -14.32 16.78 -3.50
C GLY A 108 -14.43 15.30 -3.14
N GLY A 109 -13.61 14.81 -2.21
CA GLY A 109 -13.90 13.57 -1.48
C GLY A 109 -12.72 12.62 -1.33
N PRO A 110 -12.94 11.50 -0.61
CA PRO A 110 -11.85 10.60 -0.24
C PRO A 110 -11.25 9.92 -1.46
N LYS A 111 -9.91 9.95 -1.55
CA LYS A 111 -9.12 9.19 -2.55
C LYS A 111 -8.11 8.29 -1.83
N PRO A 112 -8.55 7.21 -1.14
CA PRO A 112 -7.70 6.48 -0.20
C PRO A 112 -6.45 5.87 -0.84
N LEU A 113 -6.59 5.27 -2.02
CA LEU A 113 -5.45 4.69 -2.74
C LEU A 113 -4.43 5.76 -3.15
N LEU A 114 -4.89 6.88 -3.73
CA LEU A 114 -4.00 8.01 -4.05
C LEU A 114 -3.33 8.59 -2.81
N THR A 115 -4.07 8.72 -1.71
CA THR A 115 -3.54 9.23 -0.43
C THR A 115 -2.42 8.34 0.08
N TYR A 116 -2.65 7.03 0.16
CA TYR A 116 -1.66 6.06 0.63
C TYR A 116 -0.43 5.98 -0.27
N ASP A 117 -0.65 5.89 -1.59
CA ASP A 117 0.41 5.87 -2.60
C ASP A 117 1.30 7.13 -2.52
N THR A 118 0.68 8.30 -2.38
CA THR A 118 1.40 9.58 -2.28
C THR A 118 2.15 9.67 -0.96
N ALA A 119 1.51 9.31 0.16
CA ALA A 119 2.13 9.31 1.49
C ALA A 119 3.34 8.38 1.54
N THR A 120 3.23 7.18 0.97
CA THR A 120 4.32 6.20 0.95
C THR A 120 5.51 6.66 0.10
N ARG A 121 5.26 7.38 -0.99
CA ARG A 121 6.35 7.91 -1.82
C ARG A 121 7.04 9.11 -1.17
N ILE A 122 6.27 10.01 -0.56
CA ILE A 122 6.83 11.15 0.18
C ILE A 122 7.56 10.68 1.45
N SER A 123 7.04 9.66 2.15
CA SER A 123 7.64 9.16 3.38
C SER A 123 9.07 8.65 3.21
N ARG A 124 9.48 8.27 1.99
CA ARG A 124 10.86 7.92 1.65
C ARG A 124 11.85 9.06 1.92
N HIS A 125 11.44 10.32 1.76
CA HIS A 125 12.27 11.49 2.12
C HIS A 125 12.49 11.61 3.63
N HIS A 126 11.53 11.14 4.41
CA HIS A 126 11.56 11.21 5.86
C HIS A 126 12.03 9.92 6.53
N GLY A 127 12.15 8.83 5.78
CA GLY A 127 12.41 7.49 6.31
C GLY A 127 11.26 6.94 7.16
N PHE A 128 10.01 7.36 6.91
CA PHE A 128 8.85 6.85 7.66
C PHE A 128 8.24 5.60 7.02
N GLU A 129 7.76 4.73 7.90
CA GLU A 129 6.99 3.52 7.58
C GLU A 129 5.58 3.63 8.20
N PRO A 130 4.54 3.09 7.54
CA PRO A 130 3.23 3.00 8.17
C PRO A 130 3.28 2.08 9.39
N LYS A 131 2.63 2.52 10.48
CA LYS A 131 2.43 1.68 11.67
C LYS A 131 1.21 0.76 11.50
N PHE A 132 0.24 1.19 10.71
CA PHE A 132 -1.02 0.48 10.50
C PHE A 132 -1.14 -0.04 9.08
N VAL A 133 -1.92 -1.10 8.89
CA VAL A 133 -2.18 -1.67 7.57
C VAL A 133 -3.37 -0.95 6.95
N TYR A 134 -3.16 -0.30 5.81
CA TYR A 134 -4.19 0.43 5.07
C TYR A 134 -4.83 -0.49 4.04
N LEU A 135 -6.08 -0.90 4.27
CA LEU A 135 -6.79 -1.86 3.44
C LEU A 135 -7.45 -1.16 2.24
N HIS A 136 -6.70 -1.06 1.14
CA HIS A 136 -7.15 -0.50 -0.13
C HIS A 136 -7.32 -1.59 -1.19
N CYS A 137 -8.22 -1.37 -2.15
CA CYS A 137 -8.45 -2.21 -3.33
C CYS A 137 -8.21 -3.73 -3.09
N GLY A 138 -7.09 -4.26 -3.60
CA GLY A 138 -6.75 -5.68 -3.50
C GLY A 138 -6.38 -6.15 -2.09
N ALA A 139 -5.69 -5.34 -1.28
CA ALA A 139 -5.39 -5.68 0.11
C ALA A 139 -6.67 -5.85 0.94
N LYS A 140 -7.70 -5.04 0.65
CA LYS A 140 -9.03 -5.19 1.27
C LYS A 140 -9.69 -6.53 0.93
N GLU A 141 -9.55 -6.99 -0.31
CA GLU A 141 -10.06 -8.31 -0.74
C GLU A 141 -9.32 -9.44 -0.03
N GLY A 142 -7.99 -9.38 0.02
CA GLY A 142 -7.15 -10.35 0.73
C GLY A 142 -7.48 -10.41 2.23
N ALA A 143 -7.60 -9.26 2.89
CA ALA A 143 -7.98 -9.20 4.31
C ALA A 143 -9.36 -9.81 4.57
N ARG A 144 -10.32 -9.60 3.67
CA ARG A 144 -11.67 -10.15 3.78
C ARG A 144 -11.69 -11.68 3.75
N LEU A 145 -10.80 -12.30 2.96
CA LEU A 145 -10.66 -13.76 2.94
C LEU A 145 -10.18 -14.32 4.29
N LEU A 146 -9.43 -13.53 5.05
CA LEU A 146 -8.98 -13.84 6.41
C LEU A 146 -9.99 -13.43 7.50
N GLY A 147 -11.17 -12.93 7.12
CA GLY A 147 -12.19 -12.46 8.06
C GLY A 147 -11.92 -11.07 8.66
N ILE A 148 -10.89 -10.36 8.19
CA ILE A 148 -10.49 -9.04 8.69
C ILE A 148 -11.20 -7.95 7.88
N ARG A 149 -11.74 -6.94 8.56
CA ARG A 149 -12.48 -5.82 7.96
C ARG A 149 -12.04 -4.51 8.59
N GLY A 150 -12.08 -3.45 7.78
CA GLY A 150 -11.70 -2.11 8.19
C GLY A 150 -11.14 -1.32 7.01
N LYS A 151 -10.84 -0.04 7.23
CA LYS A 151 -10.05 0.77 6.29
C LYS A 151 -8.58 0.80 6.69
N VAL A 152 -8.33 0.89 8.00
CA VAL A 152 -7.01 0.89 8.62
C VAL A 152 -7.10 -0.09 9.78
N VAL A 153 -6.15 -1.02 9.88
CA VAL A 153 -6.17 -2.07 10.90
C VAL A 153 -4.80 -2.21 11.56
N ASP A 154 -4.81 -2.59 12.84
CA ASP A 154 -3.58 -2.86 13.59
C ASP A 154 -2.94 -4.19 13.10
N PRO A 155 -1.63 -4.24 12.84
CA PRO A 155 -0.95 -5.47 12.44
C PRO A 155 -1.19 -6.66 13.39
N SER A 156 -1.45 -6.41 14.68
CA SER A 156 -1.70 -7.46 15.66
C SER A 156 -2.97 -8.29 15.41
N VAL A 157 -3.91 -7.79 14.61
CA VAL A 157 -5.15 -8.51 14.27
C VAL A 157 -4.92 -9.63 13.25
N PHE A 158 -3.77 -9.65 12.59
CA PHE A 158 -3.45 -10.66 11.58
C PHE A 158 -2.97 -11.98 12.21
N PRO A 159 -3.15 -13.11 11.49
CA PRO A 159 -2.57 -14.40 11.86
C PRO A 159 -1.06 -14.34 12.16
N SER A 160 -0.60 -15.25 13.02
CA SER A 160 0.82 -15.29 13.46
C SER A 160 1.85 -15.27 12.33
N PRO A 161 1.66 -15.96 11.18
CA PRO A 161 2.67 -15.94 10.13
C PRO A 161 2.79 -14.57 9.44
N ILE A 162 1.66 -13.88 9.28
CA ILE A 162 1.59 -12.55 8.64
C ILE A 162 2.18 -11.47 9.55
N ARG A 163 2.08 -11.63 10.88
CA ARG A 163 2.60 -10.65 11.86
C ARG A 163 4.12 -10.47 11.84
N ARG A 164 4.85 -11.29 11.09
CA ARG A 164 6.30 -11.12 10.85
C ARG A 164 6.62 -10.02 9.81
N LEU A 165 5.61 -9.61 9.05
CA LEU A 165 5.72 -8.57 8.01
C LEU A 165 5.52 -7.17 8.63
N THR A 166 6.16 -6.15 8.05
CA THR A 166 5.84 -4.74 8.35
C THR A 166 4.43 -4.39 7.88
N ALA A 167 3.84 -3.29 8.35
CA ALA A 167 2.47 -2.94 7.95
C ALA A 167 2.35 -2.71 6.42
N ALA A 168 3.38 -2.11 5.80
CA ALA A 168 3.46 -1.96 4.35
C ALA A 168 3.53 -3.32 3.64
N GLN A 169 4.36 -4.24 4.14
CA GLN A 169 4.48 -5.60 3.60
C GLN A 169 3.17 -6.40 3.77
N ILE A 170 2.43 -6.21 4.86
CA ILE A 170 1.12 -6.85 5.03
C ILE A 170 0.14 -6.36 3.95
N GLU A 171 0.09 -5.05 3.69
CA GLU A 171 -0.78 -4.50 2.63
C GLU A 171 -0.46 -5.11 1.26
N ASP A 172 0.82 -5.08 0.87
CA ASP A 172 1.29 -5.60 -0.41
C ASP A 172 1.09 -7.13 -0.52
N PHE A 173 1.41 -7.88 0.55
CA PHE A 173 1.16 -9.31 0.64
C PHE A 173 -0.31 -9.66 0.42
N LEU A 174 -1.24 -8.95 1.08
CA LEU A 174 -2.67 -9.20 0.94
C LEU A 174 -3.16 -8.89 -0.47
N CYS A 175 -2.62 -7.85 -1.10
CA CYS A 175 -2.97 -7.46 -2.46
C CYS A 175 -2.55 -8.53 -3.48
N ARG A 176 -1.33 -9.07 -3.34
CA ARG A 176 -0.74 -10.05 -4.27
C ARG A 176 -1.21 -11.48 -4.03
N SER A 177 -1.30 -11.88 -2.77
CA SER A 177 -1.58 -13.27 -2.39
C SER A 177 -3.06 -13.59 -2.36
N LYS A 178 -3.96 -12.63 -2.61
CA LYS A 178 -5.41 -12.83 -2.56
C LYS A 178 -5.90 -14.04 -3.36
N SER A 179 -5.37 -14.25 -4.57
CA SER A 179 -5.76 -15.40 -5.41
C SER A 179 -5.30 -16.73 -4.82
N LYS A 180 -4.07 -16.79 -4.28
CA LYS A 180 -3.55 -17.99 -3.59
C LYS A 180 -4.37 -18.34 -2.34
N ILE A 181 -4.72 -17.31 -1.55
CA ILE A 181 -5.56 -17.47 -0.36
C ILE A 181 -6.96 -17.96 -0.76
N GLU A 182 -7.56 -17.37 -1.79
CA GLU A 182 -8.88 -17.77 -2.28
C GLU A 182 -8.90 -19.21 -2.79
N GLU A 183 -7.91 -19.60 -3.61
CA GLU A 183 -7.76 -20.96 -4.14
C GLU A 183 -7.65 -21.99 -3.02
N PHE A 184 -6.82 -21.73 -2.01
CA PHE A 184 -6.67 -22.61 -0.85
C PHE A 184 -7.99 -22.79 -0.09
N LEU A 185 -8.70 -21.69 0.16
CA LEU A 185 -10.00 -21.72 0.85
C LEU A 185 -11.07 -22.46 0.05
N LEU A 186 -11.06 -22.36 -1.28
CA LEU A 186 -11.97 -23.10 -2.15
C LEU A 186 -11.65 -24.59 -2.17
N ALA A 187 -10.37 -24.96 -2.26
CA ALA A 187 -9.91 -26.35 -2.21
C ALA A 187 -10.34 -27.03 -0.90
N GLY A 188 -10.20 -26.36 0.25
CA GLY A 188 -10.65 -26.87 1.54
C GLY A 188 -12.17 -27.09 1.64
N LYS A 189 -12.98 -26.21 1.02
CA LYS A 189 -14.45 -26.37 0.99
C LYS A 189 -14.90 -27.55 0.14
N HIS A 190 -14.20 -27.83 -0.97
CA HIS A 190 -14.50 -28.99 -1.81
C HIS A 190 -14.22 -30.33 -1.12
N ILE A 191 -13.30 -30.36 -0.14
CA ILE A 191 -13.00 -31.55 0.67
C ILE A 191 -14.10 -31.77 1.73
N SER A 192 -14.56 -30.72 2.41
CA SER A 192 -15.63 -30.83 3.44
C SER A 192 -17.03 -31.13 2.89
N LEU A 193 -17.29 -30.94 1.60
CA LEU A 193 -18.59 -31.28 0.96
C LEU A 193 -18.63 -32.71 0.37
N LYS A 194 -17.50 -33.42 0.40
CA LYS A 194 -17.37 -34.80 -0.10
C LYS A 194 -17.21 -35.84 1.02
N SER A 195 -17.21 -35.40 2.28
CA SER A 195 -17.20 -36.21 3.49
C SER A 195 -18.58 -36.29 4.11
#